data_AF-A0A2E8EA44-F1
#
_entry.id   AF-A0A2E8EA44-F1
#
_cell.length_a   1.000
_cell.length_b   1.000
_cell.length_c   1.000
_cell.angle_alpha   90.00
_cell.angle_beta   90.00
_cell.angle_gamma   90.00
#
_symmetry.space_group_name_H-M   'P 1'
#
loop_
_entity.id
_entity.type
_entity.pdbx_description
1 polymer ?
#
loop_
_entity_poly.entity_id
_entity_poly.type
_entity_poly.pdbx_seq_one_letter_code
_entity_poly.pdbx_strand_id
1 'polypeptide(L)'
;MAVRSDSGVQQPDQAGLERDLGELESGLRQLENDYTMFFAGRRQRPPVALRARMEAILRRWDRVSIERSTERFRFNTLQLRFRSFASLWDRGFRAREEGRPGPFSTRV
;
A
#
# COMPACT_ATOMS: atom_id res chain seq x y z
N MET A 1 2.36 -24.96 41.85
CA MET A 1 1.45 -24.57 40.75
C MET A 1 2.09 -23.41 40.01
N ALA A 2 2.78 -23.68 38.90
CA ALA A 2 3.42 -22.64 38.10
C ALA A 2 2.45 -22.20 36.99
N VAL A 3 2.08 -20.93 37.02
CA VAL A 3 1.27 -20.24 36.02
C VAL A 3 2.06 -20.23 34.71
N ARG A 4 1.61 -20.98 33.71
CA ARG A 4 2.09 -20.85 32.32
C ARG A 4 1.22 -19.80 31.64
N SER A 5 1.63 -18.55 31.73
CA SER A 5 1.13 -17.49 30.84
C SER A 5 1.80 -17.69 29.48
N ASP A 6 1.21 -18.56 28.66
CA ASP A 6 1.50 -18.59 27.23
C ASP A 6 0.70 -17.47 26.57
N SER A 7 1.30 -16.29 26.54
CA SER A 7 0.86 -15.20 25.68
C SER A 7 2.03 -14.86 24.79
N GLY A 8 2.38 -15.80 23.91
CA GLY A 8 3.28 -15.58 22.80
C GLY A 8 2.69 -14.54 21.85
N VAL A 9 2.86 -13.26 22.19
CA VAL A 9 2.73 -12.18 21.21
C VAL A 9 3.77 -12.50 20.15
N GLN A 10 3.30 -13.00 19.01
CA GLN A 10 4.14 -13.36 17.88
C GLN A 10 4.81 -12.08 17.41
N GLN A 11 6.03 -11.83 17.91
CA GLN A 11 6.81 -10.69 17.50
C GLN A 11 7.00 -10.80 15.98
N PRO A 12 6.75 -9.72 15.23
CA PRO A 12 6.97 -9.72 13.79
C PRO A 12 8.41 -10.15 13.52
N ASP A 13 8.58 -11.32 12.93
CA ASP A 13 9.90 -11.84 12.63
C ASP A 13 10.44 -11.19 11.35
N GLN A 14 11.76 -11.22 11.22
CA GLN A 14 12.45 -10.62 10.09
C GLN A 14 12.07 -11.27 8.76
N ALA A 15 11.80 -12.59 8.76
CA ALA A 15 11.35 -13.31 7.58
C ALA A 15 9.97 -12.84 7.10
N GLY A 16 9.07 -12.51 8.04
CA GLY A 16 7.79 -11.87 7.74
C GLY A 16 7.96 -10.47 7.16
N LEU A 17 8.91 -9.67 7.66
CA LEU A 17 9.19 -8.33 7.13
C LEU A 17 9.65 -8.39 5.67
N GLU A 18 10.64 -9.21 5.37
CA GLU A 18 11.19 -9.33 4.02
C GLU A 18 10.12 -9.72 2.99
N ARG A 19 9.27 -10.69 3.36
CA ARG A 19 8.12 -11.13 2.55
C ARG A 19 7.15 -9.99 2.29
N ASP A 20 6.75 -9.29 3.35
CA ASP A 20 5.79 -8.19 3.28
C ASP A 20 6.34 -6.99 2.48
N LEU A 21 7.64 -6.72 2.56
CA LEU A 21 8.31 -5.70 1.74
C LEU A 21 8.30 -6.05 0.25
N GLY A 22 8.57 -7.31 -0.10
CA GLY A 22 8.45 -7.80 -1.47
C GLY A 22 7.01 -7.76 -1.99
N GLU A 23 6.05 -8.07 -1.13
CA GLU A 23 4.63 -7.96 -1.44
C GLU A 23 4.21 -6.50 -1.68
N LEU A 24 4.64 -5.56 -0.83
CA LEU A 24 4.40 -4.13 -1.03
C LEU A 24 4.96 -3.64 -2.36
N GLU A 25 6.19 -4.02 -2.72
CA GLU A 25 6.81 -3.60 -3.98
C GLU A 25 6.02 -4.04 -5.20
N SER A 26 5.65 -5.33 -5.25
CA SER A 26 4.89 -5.90 -6.35
C SER A 26 3.46 -5.34 -6.39
N GLY A 27 2.79 -5.25 -5.24
CA GLY A 27 1.44 -4.72 -5.11
C GLY A 27 1.35 -3.23 -5.46
N LEU A 28 2.34 -2.40 -5.11
CA LEU A 28 2.37 -0.99 -5.51
C LEU A 28 2.51 -0.82 -7.02
N ARG A 29 3.37 -1.61 -7.68
CA ARG A 29 3.47 -1.60 -9.15
C ARG A 29 2.16 -2.01 -9.80
N GLN A 30 1.50 -3.03 -9.25
CA GLN A 30 0.21 -3.48 -9.77
C GLN A 30 -0.89 -2.44 -9.56
N LEU A 31 -0.95 -1.80 -8.39
CA LEU A 31 -1.91 -0.73 -8.11
C LEU A 31 -1.75 0.45 -9.06
N GLU A 32 -0.52 0.90 -9.30
CA GLU A 32 -0.23 1.98 -10.24
C GLU A 32 -0.79 1.67 -11.65
N ASN A 33 -0.51 0.46 -12.16
CA ASN A 33 -1.02 0.01 -13.46
C ASN A 33 -2.55 -0.10 -13.47
N ASP A 34 -3.14 -0.77 -12.49
CA ASP A 34 -4.59 -1.01 -12.43
C ASP A 34 -5.38 0.29 -12.30
N TYR A 35 -4.91 1.25 -11.49
CA TYR A 35 -5.54 2.56 -11.39
C TYR A 35 -5.35 3.38 -12.67
N THR A 36 -4.17 3.32 -13.30
CA THR A 36 -3.95 3.98 -14.60
C THR A 36 -4.93 3.45 -15.65
N MET A 37 -5.09 2.12 -15.75
CA MET A 37 -6.06 1.50 -16.67
C MET A 37 -7.51 1.85 -16.31
N PHE A 38 -7.84 1.91 -15.02
CA PHE A 38 -9.17 2.31 -14.56
C PHE A 38 -9.50 3.76 -14.95
N PHE A 39 -8.60 4.70 -14.67
CA PHE A 39 -8.82 6.11 -15.03
C PHE A 39 -8.83 6.33 -16.55
N ALA A 40 -8.06 5.55 -17.31
CA ALA A 40 -8.11 5.53 -18.78
C ALA A 40 -9.35 4.81 -19.35
N GLY A 41 -10.24 4.26 -18.52
CA GLY A 41 -11.44 3.55 -18.97
C GLY A 41 -11.20 2.13 -19.53
N ARG A 42 -9.96 1.63 -19.48
CA ARG A 42 -9.61 0.26 -19.92
C ARG A 42 -9.98 -0.80 -18.88
N ARG A 43 -10.25 -0.39 -17.64
CA ARG A 43 -10.73 -1.25 -16.56
C ARG A 43 -12.01 -0.65 -15.97
N GLN A 44 -13.02 -1.48 -15.75
CA GLN A 44 -14.34 -1.03 -15.27
C GLN A 44 -14.37 -0.69 -13.78
N ARG A 45 -13.56 -1.35 -12.95
CA ARG A 45 -13.60 -1.24 -11.49
C ARG A 45 -12.23 -0.93 -10.90
N PRO A 46 -12.14 -0.06 -9.87
CA PRO A 46 -10.88 0.23 -9.22
C PRO A 46 -10.36 -0.97 -8.41
N PRO A 47 -9.04 -1.12 -8.22
CA PRO A 47 -8.42 -2.24 -7.50
C PRO A 47 -8.50 -2.09 -5.96
N VAL A 48 -9.71 -1.91 -5.41
CA VAL A 48 -9.95 -1.59 -3.99
C VAL A 48 -9.41 -2.67 -3.05
N ALA A 49 -9.61 -3.95 -3.39
CA ALA A 49 -9.15 -5.07 -2.57
C ALA A 49 -7.61 -5.09 -2.44
N LEU A 50 -6.91 -4.88 -3.55
CA LEU A 50 -5.45 -4.80 -3.54
C LEU A 50 -4.96 -3.58 -2.76
N ARG A 51 -5.62 -2.42 -2.89
CA ARG A 51 -5.29 -1.21 -2.12
C ARG A 51 -5.42 -1.48 -0.62
N ALA A 52 -6.55 -2.06 -0.21
CA ALA A 52 -6.81 -2.39 1.19
C ALA A 52 -5.79 -3.38 1.77
N ARG A 53 -5.36 -4.36 0.96
CA ARG A 53 -4.30 -5.33 1.35
C ARG A 53 -2.97 -4.63 1.59
N MET A 54 -2.51 -3.79 0.65
CA MET A 54 -1.25 -3.04 0.81
C MET A 54 -1.31 -2.11 2.03
N GLU A 55 -2.45 -1.44 2.24
CA GLU A 55 -2.65 -0.58 3.40
C GLU A 55 -2.61 -1.36 4.71
N ALA A 56 -3.14 -2.58 4.75
CA ALA A 56 -3.07 -3.45 5.92
C ALA A 56 -1.63 -3.83 6.29
N ILE A 57 -0.79 -4.15 5.29
CA ILE A 57 0.64 -4.43 5.52
C ILE A 57 1.35 -3.18 6.04
N LEU A 58 1.12 -2.02 5.43
CA LEU A 58 1.70 -0.77 5.91
C LEU A 58 1.31 -0.47 7.36
N ARG A 59 0.02 -0.58 7.70
CA ARG A 59 -0.45 -0.36 9.08
C ARG A 59 0.13 -1.35 10.09
N ARG A 60 0.35 -2.60 9.69
CA ARG A 60 0.97 -3.61 10.54
C ARG A 60 2.38 -3.19 10.93
N TRP A 61 3.21 -2.81 9.95
CA TRP A 61 4.62 -2.47 10.18
C TRP A 61 4.86 -1.06 10.70
N ASP A 62 3.90 -0.14 10.52
CA ASP A 62 3.96 1.21 11.11
C ASP A 62 3.91 1.17 12.66
N ARG A 63 3.33 0.11 13.24
CA ARG A 63 3.22 -0.11 14.69
C ARG A 63 4.40 -0.88 15.28
N VAL A 64 5.35 -1.31 14.45
CA VAL A 64 6.44 -2.22 14.81
C VAL A 64 7.76 -1.50 14.66
N SER A 65 8.67 -1.65 15.62
CA SER A 65 10.03 -1.15 15.45
C SER A 65 10.81 -2.04 14.49
N ILE A 66 11.18 -1.50 13.33
CA ILE A 66 12.07 -2.17 12.37
C ILE A 66 13.52 -1.89 12.77
N GLU A 67 14.19 -2.82 13.44
CA GLU A 67 15.52 -2.59 14.01
C GLU A 67 16.58 -2.25 12.96
N ARG A 68 16.51 -2.89 11.80
CA ARG A 68 17.52 -2.76 10.75
C ARG A 68 17.27 -1.54 9.88
N SER A 69 18.34 -0.77 9.65
CA SER A 69 18.27 0.51 8.92
C SER A 69 17.86 0.36 7.46
N THR A 70 18.34 -0.68 6.77
CA THR A 70 18.04 -0.94 5.35
C THR A 70 16.56 -1.27 5.13
N GLU A 71 16.03 -2.23 5.89
CA GLU A 71 14.63 -2.64 5.81
C GLU A 71 13.70 -1.49 6.22
N ARG A 72 14.09 -0.70 7.24
CA ARG A 72 13.36 0.50 7.65
C ARG A 72 13.33 1.55 6.54
N PHE A 73 14.46 1.82 5.90
CA PHE A 73 14.53 2.75 4.78
C PHE A 73 13.66 2.30 3.61
N ARG A 74 13.73 1.01 3.26
CA ARG A 74 12.90 0.39 2.22
C ARG A 74 11.41 0.50 2.55
N PHE A 75 11.02 0.15 3.78
CA PHE A 75 9.64 0.31 4.25
C PHE A 75 9.16 1.76 4.13
N ASN A 76 9.92 2.72 4.65
CA ASN A 76 9.58 4.14 4.61
C ASN A 76 9.42 4.65 3.17
N THR A 77 10.29 4.19 2.27
CA THR A 77 10.21 4.53 0.84
C THR A 77 8.93 4.01 0.21
N LEU A 78 8.56 2.76 0.48
CA LEU A 78 7.32 2.15 -0.03
C LEU A 78 6.07 2.81 0.59
N GLN A 79 6.11 3.13 1.87
CA GLN A 79 5.04 3.85 2.56
C GLN A 79 4.81 5.23 1.95
N LEU A 80 5.88 6.00 1.71
CA LEU A 80 5.78 7.30 1.06
C LEU A 80 5.20 7.19 -0.36
N ARG A 81 5.68 6.22 -1.15
CA ARG A 81 5.14 5.95 -2.50
C ARG A 81 3.65 5.64 -2.46
N PHE A 82 3.21 4.78 -1.55
CA PHE A 82 1.79 4.46 -1.38
C PHE A 82 0.96 5.71 -1.06
N ARG A 83 1.41 6.55 -0.11
CA ARG A 83 0.70 7.79 0.27
C ARG A 83 0.56 8.74 -0.91
N SER A 84 1.62 8.92 -1.70
CA SER A 84 1.59 9.74 -2.92
C SER A 84 0.60 9.21 -3.95
N PHE A 85 0.60 7.90 -4.18
CA PHE A 85 -0.35 7.26 -5.10
C PHE A 85 -1.80 7.32 -4.60
N ALA A 86 -2.05 7.06 -3.32
CA ALA A 86 -3.37 7.17 -2.72
C ALA A 86 -3.94 8.58 -2.92
N SER A 87 -3.14 9.62 -2.62
CA SER A 87 -3.52 11.01 -2.83
C SER A 87 -3.81 11.31 -4.31
N LEU A 88 -3.02 10.76 -5.24
CA LEU A 88 -3.25 10.90 -6.68
C LEU A 88 -4.58 10.29 -7.12
N TRP A 89 -4.88 9.06 -6.68
CA TRP A 89 -6.14 8.39 -7.00
C TRP A 89 -7.34 9.09 -6.40
N ASP A 90 -7.25 9.54 -5.14
CA ASP A 90 -8.32 10.28 -4.47
C ASP A 90 -8.66 11.58 -5.22
N ARG A 91 -7.63 12.33 -5.70
CA ARG A 91 -7.85 13.48 -6.58
C ARG A 91 -8.48 13.10 -7.92
N GLY A 92 -8.11 11.93 -8.46
CA GLY A 92 -8.70 11.37 -9.67
C GLY A 92 -10.19 11.07 -9.51
N PHE A 93 -10.60 10.46 -8.40
CA PHE A 93 -12.01 10.23 -8.10
C PHE A 93 -12.79 11.53 -7.98
N ARG A 94 -12.29 12.49 -7.19
CA ARG A 94 -12.94 13.81 -7.05
C ARG A 94 -13.12 14.52 -8.38
N ALA A 95 -12.10 14.52 -9.24
CA ALA A 95 -12.19 15.13 -10.57
C ALA A 95 -13.29 14.50 -11.43
N ARG A 96 -13.47 13.17 -11.36
CA ARG A 96 -14.56 12.46 -12.08
C ARG A 96 -15.93 12.81 -11.50
N GLU A 97 -16.06 12.90 -10.19
CA GLU A 97 -17.30 13.29 -9.51
C GLU A 97 -17.71 14.72 -9.87
N GLU A 98 -16.73 15.62 -9.96
CA GLU A 98 -16.90 17.04 -10.32
C GLU A 98 -17.00 17.26 -11.85
N GLY A 99 -16.87 16.22 -12.67
CA GLY A 99 -16.95 16.32 -14.14
C GLY A 99 -15.80 17.07 -14.80
N ARG A 100 -14.65 17.23 -14.13
CA ARG A 100 -13.48 17.97 -14.65
C ARG A 100 -12.33 17.04 -15.07
N PRO A 101 -11.39 17.53 -15.89
CA PRO A 101 -10.18 16.78 -16.21
C PRO A 101 -9.40 16.39 -14.94
N GLY A 102 -9.14 15.09 -14.80
CA GLY A 102 -8.39 14.55 -13.68
C GLY A 102 -6.87 14.49 -13.96
N PRO A 103 -6.06 14.13 -12.95
CA PRO A 103 -4.61 13.98 -13.12
C PRO A 103 -4.19 12.89 -14.12
N PHE A 104 -5.13 12.04 -14.55
CA PHE A 104 -4.93 10.98 -15.55
C PHE A 104 -5.52 11.34 -16.92
N SER A 105 -6.11 12.52 -17.09
CA SER A 105 -6.58 13.00 -18.39
C SER A 105 -5.37 13.47 -19.20
N THR A 106 -4.79 12.59 -20.00
CA THR A 106 -3.83 13.01 -21.03
C THR A 106 -4.55 13.92 -22.00
N ARG A 107 -4.17 15.21 -22.05
CA ARG A 107 -4.50 16.08 -23.18
C ARG A 107 -3.72 15.55 -24.37
N VAL A 108 -4.43 14.88 -25.28
CA VAL A 108 -3.98 14.67 -26.66
C VAL A 108 -4.44 15.84 -27.51
#